data_AF-A0A523XZR8-F1
#
_entry.id   AF-A0A523XZR8-F1
#
_cell.length_a   1.000
_cell.length_b   1.000
_cell.length_c   1.000
_cell.angle_alpha   90.00
_cell.angle_beta   90.00
_cell.angle_gamma   90.00
#
_symmetry.space_group_name_H-M   'P 1'
#
loop_
_entity.id
_entity.type
_entity.pdbx_description
1 polymer ?
#
loop_
_entity_poly.entity_id
_entity_poly.type
_entity_poly.pdbx_seq_one_letter_code
_entity_poly.pdbx_strand_id
1 'polypeptide(L)' 'MPTYDKEYDVIVIGAGHAGCEAALAAARMGHPTLLLTI' A
#
# COMPACT_ATOMS: atom_id res chain seq x y z
N MET A 1 -11.47 -4.38 -19.79
CA MET A 1 -11.16 -4.51 -18.36
C MET A 1 -10.12 -3.44 -18.06
N PRO A 2 -10.44 -2.41 -17.26
CA PRO A 2 -9.48 -1.36 -16.96
C PRO A 2 -8.33 -1.94 -16.14
N THR A 3 -7.09 -1.59 -16.49
CA THR A 3 -5.88 -1.89 -15.73
C THR A 3 -5.35 -0.61 -15.11
N TYR A 4 -4.67 -0.73 -13.96
CA TYR A 4 -4.02 0.37 -13.28
C TYR A 4 -2.51 0.16 -13.35
N ASP A 5 -1.87 0.76 -14.35
CA ASP A 5 -0.47 0.52 -14.68
C ASP A 5 0.48 1.39 -13.82
N LYS A 6 0.28 1.36 -12.50
CA LYS A 6 1.13 2.05 -11.54
C LYS A 6 1.97 1.03 -10.78
N GLU A 7 3.29 1.24 -10.81
CA GLU A 7 4.23 0.44 -10.04
C GLU A 7 4.28 0.92 -8.58
N TYR A 8 4.42 -0.04 -7.68
CA TYR A 8 4.55 0.18 -6.25
C TYR A 8 5.67 -0.73 -5.72
N ASP A 9 6.47 -0.19 -4.81
CA ASP A 9 7.51 -0.97 -4.13
C ASP A 9 6.90 -1.86 -3.04
N VAL A 10 5.81 -1.39 -2.42
CA VAL A 10 5.10 -2.10 -1.34
C VAL A 10 3.59 -2.09 -1.59
N ILE A 11 2.97 -3.26 -1.52
CA ILE A 11 1.52 -3.43 -1.57
C ILE A 11 1.04 -4.05 -0.26
N VAL A 12 0.17 -3.34 0.46
CA VAL A 12 -0.46 -3.79 1.70
C VAL A 12 -1.93 -4.11 1.42
N ILE A 13 -2.33 -5.34 1.72
CA ILE A 13 -3.71 -5.80 1.59
C ILE A 13 -4.33 -5.90 2.98
N GLY A 14 -5.39 -5.13 3.22
CA GLY A 14 -6.11 -5.02 4.49
C GLY A 14 -5.76 -3.72 5.24
N ALA A 15 -6.79 -2.96 5.61
CA ALA A 15 -6.68 -1.66 6.29
C ALA A 15 -7.01 -1.72 7.80
N GLY A 16 -6.66 -2.83 8.46
CA GLY A 16 -6.70 -2.92 9.93
C GLY A 16 -5.51 -2.21 10.58
N HIS A 17 -5.45 -2.22 11.91
CA HIS A 17 -4.37 -1.54 12.67
C HIS A 17 -2.97 -1.86 12.14
N ALA A 18 -2.64 -3.14 11.97
CA ALA A 18 -1.34 -3.55 11.44
C ALA A 18 -1.10 -3.12 9.98
N GLY A 19 -2.15 -3.14 9.14
CA GLY A 19 -2.05 -2.76 7.74
C GLY A 19 -1.80 -1.27 7.56
N CYS A 20 -2.50 -0.44 8.32
CA CYS A 20 -2.31 1.01 8.32
C CYS A 20 -0.90 1.39 8.80
N GLU A 21 -0.41 0.78 9.88
CA GLU A 21 0.94 1.03 10.40
C GLU A 21 2.03 0.56 9.41
N ALA A 22 1.85 -0.62 8.78
CA ALA A 22 2.78 -1.11 7.77
C ALA A 22 2.84 -0.20 6.54
N ALA A 23 1.68 0.25 6.04
CA ALA A 23 1.61 1.15 4.89
C ALA A 23 2.20 2.53 5.23
N LEU A 24 1.92 3.05 6.42
CA LEU A 24 2.46 4.32 6.91
C LEU A 24 3.97 4.26 7.07
N ALA A 25 4.50 3.16 7.63
CA ALA A 25 5.93 2.96 7.78
C ALA A 25 6.64 2.91 6.42
N ALA A 26 6.13 2.12 5.46
CA ALA A 26 6.69 2.03 4.11
C ALA A 26 6.69 3.38 3.39
N ALA A 27 5.57 4.11 3.44
CA ALA A 27 5.45 5.44 2.85
C ALA A 27 6.39 6.47 3.49
N ARG A 28 6.55 6.45 4.83
CA ARG A 28 7.48 7.33 5.55
C ARG A 28 8.95 7.04 5.27
N MET A 29 9.28 5.80 4.89
CA MET A 29 10.60 5.43 4.38
C MET A 29 10.82 5.87 2.92
N GLY A 30 9.82 6.49 2.27
CA GLY A 30 9.91 7.01 0.90
C GLY A 30 9.52 6.01 -0.18
N HIS A 31 8.98 4.85 0.17
CA HIS A 31 8.57 3.83 -0.80
C HIS A 31 7.17 4.14 -1.35
N PRO A 32 6.97 4.18 -2.68
CA PRO A 32 5.65 4.13 -3.31
C PRO A 32 4.85 2.94 -2.78
N THR A 33 3.84 3.24 -1.96
CA THR A 33 3.08 2.23 -1.22
C THR A 33 1.61 2.26 -1.62
N LEU A 34 1.03 1.10 -1.91
CA LEU A 34 -0.41 0.91 -2.10
C LEU A 34 -1.01 0.24 -0.86
N LEU A 35 -2.02 0.87 -0.26
CA LEU A 35 -2.89 0.23 0.73
C LEU A 35 -4.25 0.00 0.08
N LEU A 36 -4.74 -1.23 0.09
CA LEU A 36 -6.08 -1.56 -0.39
C LEU A 36 -6.80 -2.50 0.58
N THR A 37 -8.12 -2.45 0.56
CA THR A 37 -9.01 -3.37 1.26
C THR A 37 -10.20 -3.71 0.36
N ILE A 38 -10.82 -4.88 0.58
CA ILE A 38 -12.10 -5.25 -0.03
C ILE A 38 -13.22 -4.45 0.62
#